data_AF-A0A1I8P702-F1
#
_entry.id   AF-A0A1I8P702-F1
#
_cell.length_a   1.000
_cell.length_b   1.000
_cell.length_c   1.000
_cell.angle_alpha   90.00
_cell.angle_beta   90.00
_cell.angle_gamma   90.00
#
_symmetry.space_group_name_H-M   'P 1'
#
loop_
_entity.id
_entity.type
_entity.pdbx_description
1 polymer ?
#
loop_
_entity_poly.entity_id
_entity_poly.type
_entity_poly.pdbx_seq_one_letter_code
_entity_poly.pdbx_strand_id
1 'polypeptide(L)'
;MKSFYIAFLVAVLAMSLVKADIKSDLKKLQKVCTEQSKATPEELNTYFGKGMQKQDATDAVKCHLKCMMEQNGYLKNGAIDQEYVLKIFEVIPALQDHMKGIAAAVEVCKNAKGVNACDTAFKITDCFINTKSGKLAIASY
;
A
#
# COMPACT_ATOMS: atom_id res chain seq x y z
N MET A 1 -0.84 30.49 -30.42
CA MET A 1 -1.20 30.88 -29.03
C MET A 1 -2.51 30.25 -28.57
N LYS A 2 -3.64 30.39 -29.27
CA LYS A 2 -4.92 29.75 -28.88
C LYS A 2 -4.85 28.21 -28.76
N SER A 3 -4.20 27.52 -29.70
CA SER A 3 -4.06 26.05 -29.64
C SER A 3 -3.21 25.55 -28.47
N PHE A 4 -2.18 26.30 -28.08
CA PHE A 4 -1.38 26.00 -26.88
C PHE A 4 -2.16 26.24 -25.58
N TYR A 5 -3.02 27.27 -25.55
CA TYR A 5 -3.88 27.56 -24.40
C TYR A 5 -4.96 26.49 -24.22
N ILE A 6 -5.54 25.99 -25.32
CA ILE A 6 -6.51 24.89 -25.30
C ILE A 6 -5.83 23.59 -24.83
N ALA A 7 -4.64 23.27 -25.35
CA ALA A 7 -3.90 22.07 -24.91
C ALA A 7 -3.54 22.14 -23.41
N PHE A 8 -3.13 23.32 -22.92
CA PHE A 8 -2.83 23.53 -21.51
C PHE A 8 -4.09 23.39 -20.62
N LEU A 9 -5.23 23.97 -21.03
CA LEU A 9 -6.50 23.83 -20.32
C LEU A 9 -6.99 22.37 -20.26
N VAL A 10 -6.87 21.62 -21.35
CA VAL A 10 -7.24 20.19 -21.40
C VAL A 10 -6.34 19.37 -20.49
N ALA A 11 -5.02 19.64 -20.48
CA ALA A 11 -4.10 18.95 -19.57
C ALA A 11 -4.42 19.24 -18.09
N VAL A 12 -4.74 20.49 -17.74
CA VAL A 12 -5.12 20.87 -16.37
C VAL A 12 -6.41 20.18 -15.93
N LEU A 13 -7.42 20.10 -16.81
CA LEU A 13 -8.66 19.38 -16.54
C LEU A 13 -8.46 17.87 -16.42
N ALA A 14 -7.61 17.27 -17.25
CA ALA A 14 -7.28 15.85 -17.14
C ALA A 14 -6.58 15.54 -15.80
N MET A 15 -5.62 16.38 -15.39
CA MET A 15 -4.94 16.23 -14.09
C MET A 15 -5.89 16.39 -12.89
N SER A 16 -6.86 17.30 -12.95
CA SER A 16 -7.82 17.49 -11.86
C SER A 16 -8.82 16.33 -11.74
N LEU A 17 -9.28 15.77 -12.86
CA LEU A 17 -10.13 14.57 -12.89
C LEU A 17 -9.40 13.36 -12.31
N VAL A 18 -8.16 13.09 -12.76
CA VAL A 18 -7.35 11.97 -12.24
C VAL A 18 -7.15 12.07 -10.72
N LYS A 19 -6.89 13.27 -10.19
CA LYS A 19 -6.76 13.47 -8.72
C LYS A 19 -8.07 13.21 -7.97
N ALA A 20 -9.21 13.58 -8.55
CA ALA A 20 -10.52 13.35 -7.94
C ALA A 20 -10.87 11.85 -7.89
N ASP A 21 -10.56 11.11 -8.96
CA ASP A 21 -10.77 9.66 -9.05
C ASP A 21 -9.92 8.90 -8.01
N ILE A 22 -8.63 9.21 -7.89
CA ILE A 22 -7.74 8.58 -6.89
C ILE A 22 -8.27 8.78 -5.47
N LYS A 23 -8.73 9.99 -5.13
CA LYS A 23 -9.28 10.29 -3.81
C LYS A 23 -10.58 9.54 -3.54
N SER A 24 -11.42 9.36 -4.57
CA SER A 24 -12.65 8.59 -4.48
C SER A 24 -12.36 7.12 -4.23
N ASP A 25 -11.41 6.55 -4.94
CA ASP A 25 -11.06 5.13 -4.83
C ASP A 25 -10.36 4.80 -3.52
N LEU A 26 -9.47 5.68 -3.03
CA LEU A 26 -8.88 5.53 -1.69
C LEU A 26 -9.95 5.52 -0.59
N LYS A 27 -10.96 6.40 -0.68
CA LYS A 27 -12.07 6.43 0.28
C LYS A 27 -12.92 5.17 0.23
N LYS A 28 -13.23 4.66 -0.97
CA LYS A 28 -13.97 3.41 -1.13
C LYS A 28 -13.20 2.24 -0.52
N LEU A 29 -11.90 2.15 -0.84
CA LEU A 29 -11.00 1.15 -0.31
C LEU A 29 -10.98 1.17 1.23
N GLN A 30 -10.75 2.35 1.82
CA GLN A 30 -10.74 2.51 3.27
C GLN A 30 -12.08 2.10 3.90
N LYS A 31 -13.20 2.49 3.28
CA LYS A 31 -14.54 2.10 3.74
C LYS A 31 -14.72 0.59 3.72
N VAL A 32 -14.46 -0.07 2.58
CA VAL A 32 -14.60 -1.53 2.42
C VAL A 32 -13.77 -2.27 3.45
N CYS A 33 -12.50 -1.89 3.62
CA CYS A 33 -11.61 -2.58 4.54
C CYS A 33 -11.92 -2.31 6.01
N THR A 34 -12.46 -1.13 6.35
CA THR A 34 -12.94 -0.85 7.72
C THR A 34 -14.18 -1.69 8.03
N GLU A 35 -15.13 -1.79 7.10
CA GLU A 35 -16.34 -2.59 7.25
C GLU A 35 -16.05 -4.09 7.37
N GLN A 36 -15.07 -4.60 6.61
CA GLN A 36 -14.67 -6.01 6.63
C GLN A 36 -13.86 -6.37 7.88
N SER A 37 -12.89 -5.53 8.26
CA SER A 37 -11.99 -5.84 9.37
C SER A 37 -12.56 -5.50 10.75
N LYS A 38 -13.62 -4.67 10.79
CA LYS A 38 -14.18 -4.09 12.02
C LYS A 38 -13.19 -3.23 12.81
N ALA A 39 -12.09 -2.80 12.18
CA ALA A 39 -11.15 -1.90 12.82
C ALA A 39 -11.79 -0.54 13.08
N THR A 40 -11.56 0.01 14.26
CA THR A 40 -12.01 1.35 14.58
C THR A 40 -11.08 2.40 13.97
N PRO A 41 -11.57 3.62 13.70
CA PRO A 41 -10.71 4.73 13.27
C PRO A 41 -9.56 5.00 14.25
N GLU A 42 -9.78 4.81 15.55
CA GLU A 42 -8.77 5.01 16.59
C GLU A 42 -7.64 3.98 16.51
N GLU A 43 -7.96 2.70 16.33
CA GLU A 43 -6.95 1.65 16.15
C GLU A 43 -6.12 1.90 14.88
N LEU A 44 -6.76 2.24 13.77
CA LEU A 44 -6.07 2.53 12.52
C LEU A 44 -5.18 3.77 12.64
N ASN A 45 -5.69 4.85 13.23
CA ASN A 45 -4.91 6.08 13.45
C ASN A 45 -3.73 5.83 14.38
N THR A 46 -3.91 5.02 15.41
CA THR A 46 -2.83 4.65 16.34
C THR A 46 -1.75 3.88 15.59
N TYR A 47 -2.14 2.84 14.84
CA TYR A 47 -1.19 2.01 14.13
C TYR A 47 -0.45 2.78 13.03
N PHE A 48 -1.16 3.42 12.10
CA PHE A 48 -0.52 4.13 10.99
C PHE A 48 0.17 5.43 11.44
N GLY A 49 -0.41 6.15 12.41
CA GLY A 49 0.14 7.41 12.92
C GLY A 49 1.38 7.25 13.79
N LYS A 50 1.57 6.09 14.42
CA LYS A 50 2.77 5.77 15.22
C LYS A 50 3.84 5.03 14.43
N GLY A 51 3.75 4.97 13.10
CA GLY A 51 4.75 4.34 12.25
C GLY A 51 4.64 2.81 12.19
N MET A 52 3.41 2.27 12.27
CA MET A 52 3.10 0.85 12.11
C MET A 52 3.82 -0.07 13.11
N GLN A 53 3.83 0.35 14.38
CA GLN A 53 4.47 -0.42 15.44
C GLN A 53 3.70 -1.71 15.75
N LYS A 54 4.43 -2.80 15.93
CA LYS A 54 3.86 -4.14 16.12
C LYS A 54 2.91 -4.26 17.32
N GLN A 55 3.18 -3.56 18.41
CA GLN A 55 2.32 -3.58 19.61
C GLN A 55 0.97 -2.90 19.40
N ASP A 56 0.85 -2.02 18.40
CA ASP A 56 -0.40 -1.34 18.05
C ASP A 56 -1.20 -2.10 16.98
N ALA A 57 -0.69 -3.24 16.47
CA ALA A 57 -1.34 -4.07 15.46
C ALA A 57 -2.38 -5.03 16.08
N THR A 58 -3.55 -4.51 16.43
CA THR A 58 -4.69 -5.35 16.87
C THR A 58 -5.12 -6.32 15.76
N ASP A 59 -5.84 -7.39 16.10
CA ASP A 59 -6.30 -8.36 15.08
C ASP A 59 -7.18 -7.70 14.00
N ALA A 60 -7.99 -6.72 14.39
CA ALA A 60 -8.77 -5.91 13.46
C ALA A 60 -7.88 -5.07 12.51
N VAL A 61 -6.80 -4.49 13.02
CA VAL A 61 -5.79 -3.76 12.21
C VAL A 61 -5.07 -4.71 11.25
N LYS A 62 -4.67 -5.90 11.71
CA LYS A 62 -4.04 -6.91 10.84
C LYS A 62 -4.97 -7.35 9.72
N CYS A 63 -6.25 -7.56 10.02
CA CYS A 63 -7.25 -7.88 8.99
C CYS A 63 -7.52 -6.71 8.05
N HIS A 64 -7.42 -5.47 8.54
CA HIS A 64 -7.49 -4.28 7.71
C HIS A 64 -6.34 -4.25 6.69
N LEU A 65 -5.10 -4.49 7.14
CA LEU A 65 -3.93 -4.60 6.25
C LEU A 65 -4.11 -5.68 5.20
N LYS A 66 -4.59 -6.87 5.59
CA LYS A 66 -4.92 -7.94 4.64
C LYS A 66 -5.87 -7.44 3.56
N CYS A 67 -6.99 -6.82 3.95
CA CYS A 67 -7.97 -6.30 2.99
C CYS A 67 -7.32 -5.28 2.05
N MET A 68 -6.55 -4.33 2.58
CA MET A 68 -5.85 -3.33 1.77
C MET A 68 -4.91 -3.98 0.75
N MET A 69 -4.17 -5.01 1.14
CA MET A 69 -3.27 -5.73 0.25
C MET A 69 -4.03 -6.52 -0.84
N GLU A 70 -5.18 -7.12 -0.51
CA GLU A 70 -6.00 -7.85 -1.48
C GLU A 70 -6.66 -6.91 -2.49
N GLN A 71 -7.25 -5.81 -2.02
CA GLN A 71 -7.93 -4.84 -2.88
C GLN A 71 -6.96 -4.11 -3.82
N ASN A 72 -5.72 -3.87 -3.37
CA ASN A 72 -4.66 -3.34 -4.23
C ASN A 72 -3.99 -4.42 -5.09
N GLY A 73 -4.36 -5.69 -4.98
CA GLY A 73 -3.79 -6.78 -5.78
C GLY A 73 -2.39 -7.23 -5.36
N TYR A 74 -1.83 -6.70 -4.26
CA TYR A 74 -0.55 -7.14 -3.70
C TYR A 74 -0.63 -8.57 -3.15
N LEU A 75 -1.80 -8.96 -2.62
CA LEU A 75 -2.06 -10.29 -2.10
C LEU A 75 -3.13 -10.97 -2.97
N LYS A 76 -2.82 -12.13 -3.54
CA LYS A 76 -3.75 -12.99 -4.27
C LYS A 76 -3.71 -14.39 -3.68
N ASN A 77 -4.87 -14.95 -3.34
CA ASN A 77 -5.00 -16.29 -2.75
C ASN A 77 -4.10 -16.50 -1.52
N GLY A 78 -3.92 -15.45 -0.69
CA GLY A 78 -3.08 -15.51 0.51
C GLY A 78 -1.57 -15.49 0.26
N ALA A 79 -1.12 -15.21 -0.97
CA ALA A 79 0.29 -15.06 -1.33
C ALA A 79 0.56 -13.72 -2.02
N ILE A 80 1.78 -13.21 -1.88
CA ILE A 80 2.19 -11.96 -2.52
C ILE A 80 2.31 -12.17 -4.03
N ASP A 81 1.68 -11.30 -4.82
CA ASP A 81 1.94 -11.16 -6.25
C ASP A 81 3.20 -10.31 -6.42
N GLN A 82 4.36 -10.96 -6.34
CA GLN A 82 5.66 -10.29 -6.34
C GLN A 82 5.90 -9.48 -7.62
N GLU A 83 5.51 -10.01 -8.79
CA GLU A 83 5.68 -9.32 -10.05
C GLU A 83 4.86 -8.02 -10.06
N TYR A 84 3.61 -8.08 -9.60
CA TYR A 84 2.77 -6.90 -9.51
C TYR A 84 3.30 -5.88 -8.50
N VAL A 85 3.70 -6.32 -7.32
CA VAL A 85 4.28 -5.44 -6.27
C VAL A 85 5.51 -4.70 -6.79
N LEU A 86 6.42 -5.39 -7.49
CA LEU A 86 7.62 -4.76 -8.03
C LEU A 86 7.29 -3.75 -9.13
N LYS A 87 6.36 -4.05 -10.04
CA LYS A 87 5.88 -3.08 -11.05
C LYS A 87 5.32 -1.80 -10.43
N ILE A 88 4.62 -1.91 -9.30
CA ILE A 88 4.09 -0.75 -8.58
C ILE A 88 5.21 0.10 -7.96
N PHE A 89 6.28 -0.51 -7.47
CA PHE A 89 7.42 0.25 -6.95
C PHE A 89 8.30 0.85 -8.06
N GLU A 90 8.41 0.21 -9.22
CA GLU A 90 9.19 0.70 -10.37
C GLU A 90 8.69 2.03 -10.92
N VAL A 91 7.38 2.28 -10.84
CA VAL A 91 6.78 3.54 -11.31
C VAL A 91 7.02 4.72 -10.36
N ILE A 92 7.59 4.49 -9.16
CA ILE A 92 7.89 5.54 -8.19
C ILE A 92 9.32 6.06 -8.46
N PRO A 93 9.50 7.32 -8.92
CA PRO A 93 10.82 7.83 -9.30
C PRO A 93 11.87 7.74 -8.18
N ALA A 94 11.45 7.94 -6.92
CA ALA A 94 12.32 7.88 -5.75
C ALA A 94 12.88 6.48 -5.45
N LEU A 95 12.34 5.42 -6.08
CA LEU A 95 12.71 4.03 -5.81
C LEU A 95 13.52 3.37 -6.93
N GLN A 96 13.70 4.03 -8.08
CA GLN A 96 14.34 3.44 -9.26
C GLN A 96 15.74 2.86 -8.96
N ASP A 97 16.57 3.60 -8.24
CA ASP A 97 17.93 3.16 -7.85
C ASP A 97 17.95 2.12 -6.72
N HIS A 98 16.78 1.83 -6.14
CA HIS A 98 16.62 0.95 -4.97
C HIS A 98 15.88 -0.35 -5.28
N MET A 99 15.44 -0.55 -6.53
CA MET A 99 14.64 -1.69 -6.95
C MET A 99 15.28 -3.04 -6.63
N LYS A 100 16.62 -3.17 -6.75
CA LYS A 100 17.32 -4.41 -6.38
C LYS A 100 17.14 -4.75 -4.90
N GLY A 101 17.22 -3.75 -4.02
CA GLY A 101 17.03 -3.94 -2.58
C GLY A 101 15.56 -4.21 -2.23
N ILE A 102 14.64 -3.54 -2.91
CA ILE A 102 13.19 -3.75 -2.76
C ILE A 102 12.82 -5.18 -3.19
N ALA A 103 13.30 -5.65 -4.34
CA ALA A 103 13.09 -7.00 -4.83
C ALA A 103 13.61 -8.06 -3.84
N ALA A 104 14.81 -7.86 -3.29
CA ALA A 104 15.35 -8.75 -2.26
C ALA A 104 14.50 -8.75 -0.98
N ALA A 105 14.02 -7.58 -0.53
CA ALA A 105 13.16 -7.49 0.64
C ALA A 105 11.81 -8.20 0.43
N VAL A 106 11.17 -8.02 -0.74
CA VAL A 106 9.93 -8.73 -1.09
C VAL A 106 10.16 -10.24 -1.12
N GLU A 107 11.25 -10.70 -1.75
CA GLU A 107 11.59 -12.12 -1.84
C GLU A 107 11.75 -12.78 -0.47
N VAL A 108 12.45 -12.11 0.46
CA VAL A 108 12.66 -12.62 1.81
C VAL A 108 11.35 -12.63 2.62
N CYS A 109 10.53 -11.60 2.47
CA CYS A 109 9.36 -11.42 3.33
C CYS A 109 8.09 -12.13 2.84
N LYS A 110 7.95 -12.44 1.54
CA LYS A 110 6.73 -13.03 0.97
C LYS A 110 6.33 -14.37 1.59
N ASN A 111 7.29 -15.08 2.19
CA ASN A 111 7.09 -16.39 2.78
C ASN A 111 6.74 -16.35 4.28
N ALA A 112 6.65 -15.15 4.89
CA ALA A 112 6.25 -15.04 6.28
C ALA A 112 4.86 -15.65 6.52
N LYS A 113 4.69 -16.40 7.63
CA LYS A 113 3.44 -17.09 7.98
C LYS A 113 2.95 -16.71 9.37
N GLY A 114 1.67 -16.34 9.43
CA GLY A 114 0.95 -16.05 10.67
C GLY A 114 0.12 -17.23 11.15
N VAL A 115 -0.52 -17.05 12.31
CA VAL A 115 -1.46 -18.04 12.86
C VAL A 115 -2.78 -18.11 12.08
N ASN A 116 -3.09 -17.06 11.31
CA ASN A 116 -4.23 -16.99 10.39
C ASN A 116 -3.87 -16.08 9.19
N ALA A 117 -4.82 -15.88 8.27
CA ALA A 117 -4.58 -15.08 7.06
C ALA A 117 -4.28 -13.60 7.35
N CYS A 118 -4.93 -13.00 8.35
CA CYS A 118 -4.69 -11.60 8.73
C CYS A 118 -3.30 -11.44 9.34
N ASP A 119 -2.92 -12.33 10.25
CA ASP A 119 -1.59 -12.35 10.86
C ASP A 119 -0.49 -12.66 9.83
N THR A 120 -0.80 -13.46 8.79
CA THR A 120 0.10 -13.71 7.67
C THR A 120 0.36 -12.43 6.88
N ALA A 121 -0.69 -11.73 6.48
CA ALA A 121 -0.54 -10.44 5.78
C ALA A 121 0.26 -9.45 6.63
N PHE A 122 -0.08 -9.33 7.93
CA PHE A 122 0.65 -8.49 8.87
C PHE A 122 2.14 -8.86 8.95
N LYS A 123 2.51 -10.14 9.12
CA LYS A 123 3.92 -10.54 9.23
C LYS A 123 4.71 -10.30 7.95
N ILE A 124 4.08 -10.43 6.78
CA ILE A 124 4.71 -10.08 5.51
C ILE A 124 4.99 -8.58 5.49
N THR A 125 4.00 -7.75 5.84
CA THR A 125 4.16 -6.29 5.92
C THR A 125 5.22 -5.90 6.95
N ASP A 126 5.13 -6.41 8.18
CA ASP A 126 6.08 -6.15 9.29
C ASP A 126 7.51 -6.54 8.90
N CYS A 127 7.70 -7.69 8.27
CA CYS A 127 9.00 -8.08 7.73
C CYS A 127 9.51 -7.04 6.73
N PHE A 128 8.69 -6.66 5.74
CA PHE A 128 9.08 -5.75 4.68
C PHE A 128 9.45 -4.36 5.23
N ILE A 129 8.56 -3.74 6.02
CA ILE A 129 8.76 -2.39 6.56
C ILE A 129 9.90 -2.30 7.58
N ASN A 130 10.38 -3.43 8.10
CA ASN A 130 11.56 -3.46 8.97
C ASN A 130 12.89 -3.60 8.20
N THR A 131 12.85 -3.94 6.91
CA THR A 131 14.05 -3.90 6.05
C THR A 131 14.43 -2.46 5.70
N LYS A 132 15.72 -2.23 5.39
CA LYS A 132 16.19 -0.91 4.91
C LYS A 132 15.42 -0.45 3.66
N SER A 133 15.24 -1.35 2.69
CA SER A 133 14.56 -1.04 1.42
C SER A 133 13.06 -0.86 1.59
N GLY A 134 12.42 -1.62 2.49
CA GLY A 134 11.00 -1.44 2.76
C GLY A 134 10.69 -0.14 3.51
N LYS A 135 11.53 0.29 4.47
CA LYS A 135 11.40 1.62 5.09
C LYS A 135 11.44 2.73 4.07
N LEU A 136 12.38 2.63 3.12
CA LEU A 136 12.49 3.59 2.02
C LEU A 136 11.26 3.58 1.10
N ALA A 137 10.78 2.38 0.73
CA ALA A 137 9.59 2.23 -0.10
C ALA A 137 8.34 2.85 0.53
N ILE A 138 8.12 2.63 1.84
CA ILE A 138 6.99 3.22 2.57
C ILE A 138 7.12 4.74 2.70
N ALA A 139 8.33 5.26 2.91
CA ALA A 139 8.55 6.71 3.01
C ALA A 139 8.41 7.45 1.67
N SER A 140 8.38 6.71 0.55
CA SER A 140 8.27 7.25 -0.80
C SER A 140 6.84 7.21 -1.36
N TYR A 141 5.90 6.69 -0.57
CA TYR A 141 4.47 6.60 -0.86
C TYR A 141 3.70 7.69 -0.12
#